data_AF-A0A167XDR8-F1
#
_entry.id   AF-A0A167XDR8-F1
#
_cell.length_a   1.000
_cell.length_b   1.000
_cell.length_c   1.000
_cell.angle_alpha   90.00
_cell.angle_beta   90.00
_cell.angle_gamma   90.00
#
_symmetry.space_group_name_H-M   'P 1'
#
loop_
_entity.id
_entity.type
_entity.pdbx_description
1 polymer ?
#
loop_
_entity_poly.entity_id
_entity_poly.type
_entity_poly.pdbx_seq_one_letter_code
_entity_poly.pdbx_strand_id
1 'polypeptide(L)'
;MGIVTVYCGISGCSPEIHRSSWSNTLLNNDDENKAGPIVRAALSSLLDDREKRSQDDVTLIGPPISKDDPESQMTDEEDINFNAAKVSAIPNESLLLYRCTIDDNEWDFGCVPFPEREEDGRTGYIVSYTPCIMVQTSALSILLHATFGRMSACRFWRLTMVTLRIAKSSEYIIPGIDYGVLMHENDVWQEDPTGTICMSGEEVRNLESLGDEEQARQAILNQGHFWVWLSPDRFPLQSNSRIDPCPILIDAASSSLTSAPQLSSIEHIPQELLVLIISHLPLPTFLSFASVSRHLRYKLLGTDSDRDAFARGWITNKAPWYLPLPLHPSLKGAWKKSDYCKQEDEDFTLPKSDITALDWNYLRRCLASGSMRNRTRIWNVAEQLEQKAEELGI
;
A
#
# COMPACT_ATOMS: atom_id res chain seq x y z
N MET A 1 15.63 23.33 5.92
CA MET A 1 15.38 22.48 7.11
C MET A 1 14.56 21.31 6.64
N GLY A 2 15.12 20.10 6.68
CA GLY A 2 14.47 18.89 6.15
C GLY A 2 13.41 18.40 7.12
N ILE A 3 12.17 18.86 6.94
CA ILE A 3 10.98 18.41 7.65
C ILE A 3 10.59 17.05 7.07
N VAL A 4 11.05 15.96 7.68
CA VAL A 4 10.58 14.59 7.41
C VAL A 4 10.92 13.67 8.55
N THR A 5 9.91 13.29 9.28
CA THR A 5 9.88 11.98 9.94
C THR A 5 8.51 11.32 9.71
N VAL A 6 7.81 11.74 8.65
CA VAL A 6 6.72 10.98 8.06
C VAL A 6 7.31 10.17 6.93
N TYR A 7 7.46 8.86 7.10
CA TYR A 7 8.06 8.00 6.09
C TYR A 7 7.06 7.64 4.99
N CYS A 8 6.63 8.67 4.25
CA CYS A 8 5.70 8.57 3.12
C CYS A 8 6.25 7.72 1.98
N GLY A 9 7.57 7.52 1.88
CA GLY A 9 8.17 6.72 0.81
C GLY A 9 7.65 5.28 0.78
N ILE A 10 7.68 4.59 1.93
CA ILE A 10 7.15 3.22 2.03
C ILE A 10 5.64 3.22 1.90
N SER A 11 4.90 4.02 2.67
CA SER A 11 3.44 3.98 2.61
C SER A 11 2.90 4.40 1.23
N GLY A 12 3.62 5.27 0.53
CA GLY A 12 3.14 6.02 -0.65
C GLY A 12 1.92 6.84 -0.36
N CYS A 13 1.62 7.03 0.92
CA CYS A 13 0.34 7.47 1.40
C CYS A 13 0.63 8.38 2.58
N SER A 14 0.41 9.67 2.38
CA SER A 14 0.45 10.67 3.44
C SER A 14 -0.94 10.76 4.06
N PRO A 15 -1.07 10.81 5.39
CA PRO A 15 -2.33 11.19 6.06
C PRO A 15 -2.92 12.52 5.60
N GLU A 16 -2.17 13.28 4.81
CA GLU A 16 -2.60 14.51 4.14
C GLU A 16 -3.54 14.30 2.98
N ILE A 17 -3.58 13.15 2.30
CA ILE A 17 -4.29 13.06 1.00
C ILE A 17 -5.74 13.51 1.12
N HIS A 18 -6.46 13.00 2.12
CA HIS A 18 -7.86 13.37 2.32
C HIS A 18 -8.03 14.71 3.07
N ARG A 19 -6.96 15.25 3.67
CA ARG A 19 -6.90 16.53 4.37
C ARG A 19 -6.27 17.65 3.55
N SER A 20 -5.76 17.35 2.35
CA SER A 20 -4.89 18.26 1.62
C SER A 20 -5.69 19.46 1.14
N SER A 21 -5.00 20.60 1.05
CA SER A 21 -5.56 21.80 0.42
C SER A 21 -6.11 21.49 -0.98
N TRP A 22 -5.44 20.61 -1.72
CA TRP A 22 -5.87 20.11 -3.02
C TRP A 22 -7.21 19.38 -2.95
N SER A 23 -7.34 18.39 -2.06
CA SER A 23 -8.58 17.60 -1.89
C SER A 23 -9.73 18.50 -1.42
N ASN A 24 -9.47 19.35 -0.43
CA ASN A 24 -10.45 20.29 0.10
C ASN A 24 -10.92 21.31 -0.97
N THR A 25 -9.99 21.79 -1.81
CA THR A 25 -10.32 22.73 -2.90
C THR A 25 -11.25 22.09 -3.93
N LEU A 26 -11.02 20.83 -4.29
CA LEU A 26 -11.84 20.14 -5.28
C LEU A 26 -13.20 19.68 -4.72
N LEU A 27 -13.24 19.30 -3.44
CA LEU A 27 -14.43 18.73 -2.81
C LEU A 27 -15.34 19.78 -2.16
N ASN A 28 -14.79 20.77 -1.48
CA ASN A 28 -15.54 21.60 -0.52
C ASN A 28 -15.57 23.09 -0.86
N ASN A 29 -14.72 23.58 -1.78
CA ASN A 29 -14.66 25.01 -2.06
C ASN A 29 -15.98 25.53 -2.69
N ASP A 30 -16.35 26.76 -2.33
CA ASP A 30 -17.57 27.43 -2.77
C ASP A 30 -17.35 28.31 -4.02
N ASP A 31 -16.10 28.44 -4.47
CA ASP A 31 -15.69 29.21 -5.65
C ASP A 31 -15.69 28.42 -6.97
N GLU A 32 -15.42 29.11 -8.10
CA GLU A 32 -15.30 28.56 -9.47
C GLU A 32 -14.27 27.41 -9.62
N ASN A 33 -13.44 27.16 -8.60
CA ASN A 33 -12.40 26.13 -8.60
C ASN A 33 -12.90 24.72 -8.22
N LYS A 34 -14.19 24.57 -7.94
CA LYS A 34 -14.80 23.29 -7.53
C LYS A 34 -14.86 22.29 -8.69
N ALA A 35 -14.65 21.01 -8.38
CA ALA A 35 -14.88 19.94 -9.35
C ALA A 35 -16.39 19.75 -9.63
N GLY A 36 -16.70 19.32 -10.86
CA GLY A 36 -18.06 18.95 -11.23
C GLY A 36 -18.56 17.71 -10.46
N PRO A 37 -19.87 17.43 -10.50
CA PRO A 37 -20.48 16.35 -9.72
C PRO A 37 -19.90 14.97 -10.03
N ILE A 38 -19.52 14.69 -11.28
CA ILE A 38 -18.98 13.38 -11.67
C ILE A 38 -17.60 13.18 -11.03
N VAL A 39 -16.73 14.17 -11.17
CA VAL A 39 -15.37 14.12 -10.60
C VAL A 39 -15.42 14.09 -9.08
N ARG A 40 -16.34 14.84 -8.44
CA ARG A 40 -16.53 14.79 -6.99
C ARG A 40 -17.01 13.43 -6.50
N ALA A 41 -17.93 12.79 -7.22
CA ALA A 41 -18.37 11.44 -6.90
C ALA A 41 -17.21 10.44 -7.04
N ALA A 42 -16.44 10.51 -8.12
CA ALA A 42 -15.26 9.67 -8.35
C ALA A 42 -14.21 9.84 -7.23
N LEU A 43 -13.85 11.08 -6.87
CA LEU A 43 -12.93 11.35 -5.77
C LEU A 43 -13.46 10.86 -4.42
N SER A 44 -14.74 11.09 -4.14
CA SER A 44 -15.38 10.64 -2.90
C SER A 44 -15.46 9.11 -2.81
N SER A 45 -15.59 8.41 -3.94
CA SER A 45 -15.54 6.94 -4.00
C SER A 45 -14.14 6.37 -3.71
N LEU A 46 -13.09 7.14 -4.03
CA LEU A 46 -11.70 6.78 -3.76
C LEU A 46 -11.31 7.12 -2.32
N LEU A 47 -11.79 8.24 -1.79
CA LEU A 47 -11.53 8.77 -0.44
C LEU A 47 -12.71 8.53 0.52
N ASP A 48 -13.18 7.28 0.59
CA ASP A 48 -14.24 6.91 1.53
C ASP A 48 -13.74 6.91 2.99
N ASP A 49 -14.65 6.82 3.95
CA ASP A 49 -14.29 6.88 5.37
C ASP A 49 -13.35 5.75 5.80
N ARG A 50 -13.39 4.60 5.11
CA ARG A 50 -12.46 3.50 5.38
C ARG A 50 -11.05 3.87 4.92
N GLU A 51 -10.92 4.47 3.74
CA GLU A 51 -9.66 4.97 3.22
C GLU A 51 -9.06 6.00 4.18
N LYS A 52 -9.83 7.00 4.60
CA LYS A 52 -9.39 8.03 5.57
C LYS A 52 -8.88 7.41 6.87
N ARG A 53 -9.67 6.52 7.49
CA ARG A 53 -9.26 5.82 8.73
C ARG A 53 -7.96 5.03 8.55
N SER A 54 -7.81 4.37 7.40
CA SER A 54 -6.58 3.62 7.13
C SER A 54 -5.38 4.54 6.90
N GLN A 55 -5.60 5.73 6.33
CA GLN A 55 -4.54 6.72 6.17
C GLN A 55 -4.08 7.29 7.51
N ASP A 56 -5.00 7.40 8.46
CA ASP A 56 -4.76 7.92 9.81
C ASP A 56 -4.14 6.92 10.77
N ASP A 57 -4.24 5.62 10.47
CA ASP A 57 -3.66 4.55 11.29
C ASP A 57 -2.15 4.45 11.05
N VAL A 58 -1.40 5.01 11.99
CA VAL A 58 0.05 5.11 11.92
C VAL A 58 0.73 4.48 13.14
N THR A 59 1.98 4.08 12.94
CA THR A 59 2.86 3.53 13.94
C THR A 59 4.12 4.39 14.02
N LEU A 60 4.41 4.90 15.21
CA LEU A 60 5.64 5.58 15.58
C LEU A 60 6.70 4.55 15.99
N ILE A 61 7.92 4.74 15.53
CA ILE A 61 9.07 3.89 15.84
C ILE A 61 10.24 4.80 16.26
N GLY A 62 10.81 4.59 17.44
CA GLY A 62 11.93 5.39 17.92
C GLY A 62 12.23 5.17 19.40
N PRO A 63 13.24 5.82 19.99
CA PRO A 63 13.50 5.72 21.43
C PRO A 63 12.32 6.29 22.26
N PRO A 64 12.14 5.85 23.53
CA PRO A 64 11.10 6.38 24.40
C PRO A 64 11.27 7.88 24.59
N ILE A 65 10.15 8.59 24.53
CA ILE A 65 10.09 10.03 24.66
C ILE A 65 9.79 10.33 26.13
N SER A 66 10.82 10.60 26.93
CA SER A 66 10.65 11.00 28.32
C SER A 66 10.47 12.52 28.41
N LYS A 67 9.42 12.98 29.11
CA LYS A 67 9.17 14.41 29.35
C LYS A 67 10.27 15.08 30.16
N ASP A 68 10.99 14.30 30.96
CA ASP A 68 12.08 14.78 31.83
C ASP A 68 13.46 14.64 31.18
N ASP A 69 13.51 14.12 29.96
CA ASP A 69 14.75 13.92 29.23
C ASP A 69 14.94 15.04 28.20
N PRO A 70 15.79 16.05 28.49
CA PRO A 70 16.09 17.12 27.54
C PRO A 70 16.74 16.60 26.25
N GLU A 71 17.29 15.37 26.21
CA GLU A 71 17.78 14.74 24.98
C GLU A 71 16.64 14.28 24.05
N SER A 72 15.41 14.13 24.56
CA SER A 72 14.22 13.85 23.74
C SER A 72 13.71 15.08 22.99
N GLN A 73 14.13 16.27 23.43
CA GLN A 73 14.03 17.54 22.72
C GLN A 73 15.37 17.81 22.03
N MET A 74 15.69 17.00 21.02
CA MET A 74 16.86 17.29 20.17
C MET A 74 16.72 18.73 19.65
N THR A 75 17.59 19.61 20.13
CA THR A 75 17.69 20.97 19.60
C THR A 75 18.27 20.88 18.18
N ASP A 76 17.89 21.80 17.30
CA ASP A 76 18.40 21.87 15.91
C ASP A 76 19.94 21.87 15.82
N GLU A 77 20.65 22.15 16.92
CA GLU A 77 22.10 22.19 17.03
C GLU A 77 22.75 20.79 17.25
N GLU A 78 22.00 19.77 17.71
CA GLU A 78 22.53 18.42 17.97
C GLU A 78 22.56 17.49 16.75
N ASP A 79 21.89 17.87 15.65
CA ASP A 79 21.96 17.15 14.37
C ASP A 79 23.39 17.05 13.82
N ILE A 80 24.30 17.91 14.31
CA ILE A 80 25.73 17.92 13.94
C ILE A 80 26.49 16.70 14.54
N ASN A 81 25.97 16.07 15.60
CA ASN A 81 26.63 14.98 16.33
C ASN A 81 25.96 13.60 16.17
N PHE A 82 25.02 13.46 15.23
CA PHE A 82 24.37 12.18 14.94
C PHE A 82 25.38 11.20 14.33
N ASN A 83 25.61 10.06 15.00
CA ASN A 83 26.60 9.04 14.61
C ASN A 83 25.92 7.68 14.43
N ALA A 84 26.17 7.00 13.30
CA ALA A 84 25.73 5.62 13.03
C ALA A 84 25.96 4.69 14.23
N ALA A 85 27.13 4.78 14.87
CA ALA A 85 27.49 3.93 15.99
C ALA A 85 26.56 4.12 17.19
N LYS A 86 26.04 5.34 17.44
CA LYS A 86 25.08 5.60 18.51
C LYS A 86 23.72 4.98 18.19
N VAL A 87 23.22 5.14 16.97
CA VAL A 87 21.96 4.55 16.50
C VAL A 87 22.00 3.03 16.57
N SER A 88 23.09 2.44 16.09
CA SER A 88 23.29 0.98 16.12
C SER A 88 23.43 0.43 17.54
N ALA A 89 23.89 1.24 18.50
CA ALA A 89 24.04 0.84 19.90
C ALA A 89 22.71 0.85 20.69
N ILE A 90 21.66 1.52 20.20
CA ILE A 90 20.35 1.49 20.85
C ILE A 90 19.79 0.06 20.74
N PRO A 91 19.49 -0.62 21.85
CA PRO A 91 18.98 -1.99 21.80
C PRO A 91 17.51 -2.00 21.36
N ASN A 92 17.05 -3.10 20.77
CA ASN A 92 15.68 -3.21 20.23
C ASN A 92 14.62 -3.00 21.30
N GLU A 93 14.89 -3.45 22.52
CA GLU A 93 14.00 -3.36 23.68
C GLU A 93 13.81 -1.92 24.16
N SER A 94 14.74 -1.02 23.79
CA SER A 94 14.66 0.40 24.07
C SER A 94 13.94 1.19 22.99
N LEU A 95 13.46 0.56 21.91
CA LEU A 95 12.66 1.26 20.91
C LEU A 95 11.16 1.12 21.24
N LEU A 96 10.50 2.25 21.32
CA LEU A 96 9.05 2.38 21.34
C LEU A 96 8.48 2.06 19.95
N LEU A 97 7.41 1.26 19.95
CA LEU A 97 6.56 1.03 18.80
C LEU A 97 5.12 1.41 19.17
N TYR A 98 4.69 2.62 18.84
CA TYR A 98 3.44 3.18 19.33
C TYR A 98 2.45 3.40 18.17
N ARG A 99 1.32 2.69 18.20
CA ARG A 99 0.24 2.87 17.24
C ARG A 99 -0.66 4.02 17.69
N CYS A 100 -1.00 4.92 16.77
CA CYS A 100 -1.90 6.02 17.03
C CYS A 100 -2.72 6.37 15.79
N THR A 101 -3.79 7.14 16.02
CA THR A 101 -4.58 7.75 14.96
C THR A 101 -4.26 9.23 14.91
N ILE A 102 -4.14 9.77 13.71
CA ILE A 102 -3.89 11.19 13.50
C ILE A 102 -5.19 11.96 13.76
N ASP A 103 -5.11 13.02 14.56
CA ASP A 103 -6.22 13.94 14.82
C ASP A 103 -6.29 15.02 13.73
N ASP A 104 -7.50 15.48 13.43
CA ASP A 104 -7.84 16.33 12.28
C ASP A 104 -7.26 17.76 12.35
N ASN A 105 -6.69 18.18 13.48
CA ASN A 105 -6.43 19.59 13.75
C ASN A 105 -4.98 20.06 13.52
N GLU A 106 -3.96 19.19 13.51
CA GLU A 106 -2.54 19.64 13.54
C GLU A 106 -1.57 18.72 12.79
N TRP A 107 -1.95 18.22 11.61
CA TRP A 107 -1.07 17.33 10.85
C TRP A 107 0.14 18.04 10.20
N ASP A 108 0.10 19.36 9.96
CA ASP A 108 1.14 20.10 9.22
C ASP A 108 2.59 19.93 9.73
N PHE A 109 2.78 19.37 10.93
CA PHE A 109 4.09 19.06 11.51
C PHE A 109 4.26 17.59 11.96
N GLY A 110 3.31 16.71 11.64
CA GLY A 110 3.27 15.34 12.15
C GLY A 110 3.03 15.29 13.66
N CYS A 111 2.11 16.13 14.18
CA CYS A 111 1.74 16.10 15.59
C CYS A 111 0.95 14.83 15.91
N VAL A 112 1.38 14.08 16.91
CA VAL A 112 0.69 12.88 17.41
C VAL A 112 0.42 12.99 18.90
N PRO A 113 -0.69 12.44 19.41
CA PRO A 113 -0.98 12.49 20.84
C PRO A 113 0.10 11.76 21.65
N PHE A 114 0.44 12.30 22.83
CA PHE A 114 1.42 11.68 23.73
C PHE A 114 0.94 10.28 24.16
N PRO A 115 1.82 9.26 24.14
CA PRO A 115 1.49 7.91 24.62
C PRO A 115 1.11 7.83 26.11
N GLU A 116 1.40 8.88 26.90
CA GLU A 116 1.33 8.86 28.38
C GLU A 116 0.46 10.00 28.98
N ARG A 117 -0.45 10.62 28.22
CA ARG A 117 -1.34 11.66 28.77
C ARG A 117 -2.80 11.19 28.78
N GLU A 118 -3.35 11.03 29.98
CA GLU A 118 -4.79 11.09 30.22
C GLU A 118 -5.23 12.57 30.12
N GLU A 119 -6.07 12.83 29.12
CA GLU A 119 -7.09 13.89 28.93
C GLU A 119 -6.77 15.40 29.04
N ASP A 120 -5.76 15.90 29.77
CA ASP A 120 -5.77 17.34 30.16
C ASP A 120 -4.69 18.28 29.57
N GLY A 121 -4.10 17.97 28.41
CA GLY A 121 -3.21 18.94 27.77
C GLY A 121 -2.96 18.73 26.29
N ARG A 122 -3.51 19.63 25.48
CA ARG A 122 -3.33 19.78 24.03
C ARG A 122 -1.90 20.20 23.65
N THR A 123 -0.93 19.35 23.89
CA THR A 123 0.37 19.48 23.24
C THR A 123 0.61 18.14 22.57
N GLY A 124 0.46 18.08 21.25
CA GLY A 124 0.90 16.93 20.47
C GLY A 124 2.43 16.83 20.48
N TYR A 125 2.95 15.65 20.16
CA TYR A 125 4.36 15.40 19.91
C TYR A 125 4.65 15.64 18.44
N ILE A 126 5.57 16.56 18.12
CA ILE A 126 5.93 16.86 16.75
C ILE A 126 6.94 15.82 16.27
N VAL A 127 6.49 14.85 15.48
CA VAL A 127 7.37 13.78 15.01
C VAL A 127 8.49 14.36 14.13
N SER A 128 8.20 15.39 13.31
CA SER A 128 9.10 15.97 12.26
C SER A 128 10.50 16.37 12.73
N TYR A 129 10.70 16.63 14.02
CA TYR A 129 11.98 17.11 14.57
C TYR A 129 12.70 16.09 15.47
N THR A 130 12.28 14.83 15.47
CA THR A 130 12.63 13.89 16.54
C THR A 130 13.33 12.63 16.02
N PRO A 131 14.02 11.85 16.88
CA PRO A 131 14.60 10.57 16.46
C PRO A 131 13.53 9.49 16.20
N CYS A 132 12.24 9.83 16.19
CA CYS A 132 11.18 8.90 15.82
C CYS A 132 10.90 8.98 14.31
N ILE A 133 10.40 7.88 13.74
CA ILE A 133 9.77 7.88 12.42
C ILE A 133 8.31 7.45 12.57
N MET A 134 7.48 7.93 11.68
CA MET A 134 6.08 7.57 11.57
C MET A 134 5.83 6.86 10.25
N VAL A 135 5.12 5.74 10.30
CA VAL A 135 4.79 4.90 9.14
C VAL A 135 3.34 4.47 9.24
N GLN A 136 2.62 4.38 8.13
CA GLN A 136 1.31 3.73 8.15
C GLN A 136 1.42 2.28 8.65
N THR A 137 0.52 1.93 9.57
CA THR A 137 0.52 0.62 10.24
C THR A 137 0.37 -0.53 9.23
N SER A 138 -0.46 -0.35 8.21
CA SER A 138 -0.68 -1.33 7.13
C SER A 138 0.57 -1.56 6.29
N ALA A 139 1.29 -0.48 5.93
CA ALA A 139 2.53 -0.55 5.17
C ALA A 139 3.66 -1.27 5.95
N LEU A 140 3.77 -0.99 7.25
CA LEU A 140 4.71 -1.68 8.13
C LEU A 140 4.40 -3.19 8.24
N SER A 141 3.12 -3.55 8.30
CA SER A 141 2.69 -4.95 8.27
C SER A 141 3.08 -5.65 6.96
N ILE A 142 2.90 -4.99 5.82
CA ILE A 142 3.31 -5.51 4.51
C ILE A 142 4.81 -5.74 4.46
N LEU A 143 5.61 -4.78 4.95
CA LEU A 143 7.05 -4.88 5.01
C LEU A 143 7.51 -6.09 5.85
N LEU A 144 6.87 -6.33 7.00
CA LEU A 144 7.15 -7.49 7.85
C LEU A 144 6.82 -8.81 7.13
N HIS A 145 5.69 -8.88 6.45
CA HIS A 145 5.30 -10.09 5.71
C HIS A 145 6.18 -10.34 4.49
N ALA A 146 6.51 -9.31 3.72
CA ALA A 146 7.34 -9.41 2.52
C ALA A 146 8.75 -9.95 2.83
N THR A 147 9.31 -9.53 3.96
CA THR A 147 10.66 -9.91 4.39
C THR A 147 10.65 -11.07 5.39
N PHE A 148 9.50 -11.71 5.64
CA PHE A 148 9.35 -12.76 6.65
C PHE A 148 9.90 -12.35 8.03
N GLY A 149 9.70 -11.09 8.41
CA GLY A 149 10.14 -10.49 9.66
C GLY A 149 11.63 -10.11 9.72
N ARG A 150 12.41 -10.39 8.67
CA ARG A 150 13.83 -10.03 8.61
C ARG A 150 14.04 -8.53 8.60
N MET A 151 13.13 -7.76 8.00
CA MET A 151 13.04 -6.31 8.22
C MET A 151 12.05 -6.03 9.34
N SER A 152 12.52 -6.03 10.59
CA SER A 152 11.70 -5.61 11.73
C SER A 152 11.48 -4.09 11.74
N ALA A 153 10.45 -3.61 12.46
CA ALA A 153 10.22 -2.18 12.64
C ALA A 153 11.47 -1.46 13.20
N CYS A 154 12.16 -2.09 14.16
CA CYS A 154 13.40 -1.58 14.74
C CYS A 154 14.55 -1.53 13.72
N ARG A 155 14.69 -2.57 12.89
CA ARG A 155 15.71 -2.62 11.83
C ARG A 155 15.43 -1.56 10.76
N PHE A 156 14.17 -1.39 10.40
CA PHE A 156 13.72 -0.35 9.48
C PHE A 156 14.01 1.07 10.03
N TRP A 157 13.76 1.30 11.31
CA TRP A 157 14.11 2.56 11.98
C TRP A 157 15.61 2.85 11.92
N ARG A 158 16.46 1.86 12.23
CA ARG A 158 17.92 2.03 12.15
C ARG A 158 18.37 2.35 10.74
N LEU A 159 17.87 1.59 9.75
CA LEU A 159 18.18 1.84 8.35
C LEU A 159 17.85 3.30 8.00
N THR A 160 16.63 3.74 8.30
CA THR A 160 16.17 5.10 8.03
C THR A 160 17.05 6.15 8.68
N MET A 161 17.37 5.98 9.97
CA MET A 161 18.22 6.91 10.72
C MET A 161 19.65 6.97 10.15
N VAL A 162 20.24 5.81 9.83
CA VAL A 162 21.58 5.72 9.25
C VAL A 162 21.62 6.36 7.87
N THR A 163 20.63 6.13 7.01
CA THR A 163 20.69 6.61 5.63
C THR A 163 20.29 8.07 5.50
N LEU A 164 19.24 8.53 6.18
CA LEU A 164 18.73 9.89 5.98
C LEU A 164 19.56 10.93 6.74
N ARG A 165 19.81 10.70 8.03
CA ARG A 165 20.52 11.68 8.85
C ARG A 165 22.02 11.74 8.57
N ILE A 166 22.66 10.61 8.23
CA ILE A 166 24.10 10.59 7.96
C ILE A 166 24.42 11.07 6.55
N ALA A 167 23.58 10.76 5.55
CA ALA A 167 23.79 11.26 4.20
C ALA A 167 23.56 12.78 4.08
N LYS A 168 23.05 13.44 5.14
CA LYS A 168 22.59 14.84 5.12
C LYS A 168 21.66 15.11 3.94
N SER A 169 20.95 14.08 3.49
CA SER A 169 20.04 14.21 2.37
C SER A 169 18.82 14.97 2.88
N SER A 170 18.48 16.07 2.23
CA SER A 170 17.16 16.70 2.40
C SER A 170 16.05 15.85 1.77
N GLU A 171 16.40 14.77 1.08
CA GLU A 171 15.45 13.89 0.42
C GLU A 171 14.72 13.00 1.44
N TYR A 172 13.42 12.93 1.25
CA TYR A 172 12.43 12.29 2.11
C TYR A 172 12.37 10.76 1.95
N ILE A 173 13.38 10.18 1.30
CA ILE A 173 13.42 8.79 0.83
C ILE A 173 14.80 8.18 1.04
N ILE A 174 14.86 6.87 1.38
CA ILE A 174 16.15 6.17 1.51
C ILE A 174 16.81 6.10 0.11
N PRO A 175 18.04 6.61 -0.06
CA PRO A 175 18.71 6.61 -1.36
C PRO A 175 18.95 5.20 -1.91
N GLY A 176 18.71 5.05 -3.21
CA GLY A 176 18.92 3.79 -3.93
C GLY A 176 17.80 2.76 -3.78
N ILE A 177 16.66 3.14 -3.19
CA ILE A 177 15.44 2.35 -3.17
C ILE A 177 14.50 2.91 -4.22
N ASP A 178 14.00 2.09 -5.15
CA ASP A 178 12.98 2.48 -6.12
C ASP A 178 11.58 2.43 -5.48
N TYR A 179 11.02 3.61 -5.19
CA TYR A 179 9.65 3.76 -4.69
C TYR A 179 8.59 3.83 -5.79
N GLY A 180 8.95 3.55 -7.04
CA GLY A 180 8.09 3.61 -8.22
C GLY A 180 7.77 5.06 -8.61
N VAL A 181 6.51 5.31 -8.95
CA VAL A 181 6.04 6.61 -9.46
C VAL A 181 6.40 7.78 -8.55
N LEU A 182 6.47 7.57 -7.22
CA LEU A 182 6.89 8.59 -6.26
C LEU A 182 8.29 9.16 -6.54
N MET A 183 9.22 8.35 -7.06
CA MET A 183 10.57 8.79 -7.39
C MET A 183 10.71 9.35 -8.80
N HIS A 184 9.92 8.86 -9.74
CA HIS A 184 10.05 9.24 -11.14
C HIS A 184 9.39 10.58 -11.46
N GLU A 185 8.49 11.03 -10.61
CA GLU A 185 7.78 12.31 -10.74
C GLU A 185 8.18 13.30 -9.63
N ASN A 186 9.34 13.05 -9.01
CA ASN A 186 9.88 13.78 -7.86
C ASN A 186 10.10 15.28 -8.16
N ASP A 187 10.23 15.69 -9.43
CA ASP A 187 10.29 17.11 -9.79
C ASP A 187 8.96 17.81 -9.45
N VAL A 188 7.80 17.16 -9.69
CA VAL A 188 6.48 17.69 -9.33
C VAL A 188 6.26 17.64 -7.81
N TRP A 189 6.77 16.60 -7.14
CA TRP A 189 6.68 16.45 -5.69
C TRP A 189 7.59 17.44 -4.93
N GLN A 190 8.72 17.83 -5.52
CA GLN A 190 9.60 18.87 -4.98
C GLN A 190 9.09 20.28 -5.26
N GLU A 191 8.43 20.51 -6.40
CA GLU A 191 7.81 21.79 -6.75
C GLU A 191 6.51 22.06 -5.99
N ASP A 192 5.73 21.02 -5.72
CA ASP A 192 4.52 21.08 -4.91
C ASP A 192 4.38 19.84 -4.02
N PRO A 193 4.99 19.83 -2.82
CA PRO A 193 4.81 18.75 -1.84
C PRO A 193 3.36 18.62 -1.35
N THR A 194 2.47 19.57 -1.68
CA THR A 194 1.02 19.46 -1.44
C THR A 194 0.28 18.74 -2.58
N GLY A 195 0.97 18.47 -3.69
CA GLY A 195 0.54 17.71 -4.84
C GLY A 195 0.16 16.29 -4.45
N THR A 196 -1.12 16.10 -4.20
CA THR A 196 -1.67 14.85 -3.67
C THR A 196 -1.71 13.74 -4.73
N ILE A 197 -1.71 14.12 -6.02
CA ILE A 197 -1.85 13.22 -7.16
C ILE A 197 -1.09 13.81 -8.35
N CYS A 198 -0.76 12.99 -9.34
CA CYS A 198 0.03 13.38 -10.50
C CYS A 198 -0.83 14.07 -11.58
N MET A 199 -1.72 14.98 -11.14
CA MET A 199 -2.59 15.80 -11.97
C MET A 199 -2.84 17.13 -11.25
N SER A 200 -2.79 18.22 -12.01
CA SER A 200 -3.24 19.53 -11.54
C SER A 200 -4.75 19.53 -11.25
N GLY A 201 -5.18 20.47 -10.40
CA GLY A 201 -6.61 20.65 -10.13
C GLY A 201 -7.44 20.92 -11.40
N GLU A 202 -6.85 21.57 -12.41
CA GLU A 202 -7.51 21.80 -13.71
C GLU A 202 -7.68 20.51 -14.51
N GLU A 203 -6.64 19.68 -14.61
CA GLU A 203 -6.72 18.37 -15.28
C GLU A 203 -7.78 17.48 -14.64
N VAL A 204 -7.86 17.49 -13.31
CA VAL A 204 -8.89 16.74 -12.59
C VAL A 204 -10.29 17.28 -12.88
N ARG A 205 -10.47 18.60 -12.92
CA ARG A 205 -11.76 19.21 -13.32
C ARG A 205 -12.15 18.86 -14.76
N ASN A 206 -11.18 18.80 -15.67
CA ASN A 206 -11.43 18.49 -17.08
C ASN A 206 -11.93 17.05 -17.29
N LEU A 207 -11.74 16.14 -16.32
CA LEU A 207 -12.33 14.80 -16.35
C LEU A 207 -13.86 14.80 -16.31
N GLU A 208 -14.50 15.92 -15.93
CA GLU A 208 -15.96 16.07 -15.99
C GLU A 208 -16.48 15.85 -17.43
N SER A 209 -15.66 16.17 -18.44
CA SER A 209 -15.99 15.97 -19.86
C SER A 209 -16.16 14.50 -20.25
N LEU A 210 -15.68 13.55 -19.44
CA LEU A 210 -15.85 12.11 -19.69
C LEU A 210 -17.30 11.65 -19.52
N GLY A 211 -18.11 12.37 -18.73
CA GLY A 211 -19.53 12.07 -18.58
C GLY A 211 -19.87 10.79 -17.82
N ASP A 212 -18.87 10.06 -17.30
CA ASP A 212 -19.04 8.81 -16.55
C ASP A 212 -18.10 8.76 -15.33
N GLU A 213 -18.69 8.44 -14.16
CA GLU A 213 -17.98 8.40 -12.87
C GLU A 213 -16.86 7.35 -12.87
N GLU A 214 -17.11 6.16 -13.43
CA GLU A 214 -16.13 5.09 -13.44
C GLU A 214 -14.95 5.43 -14.38
N GLN A 215 -15.21 6.06 -15.53
CA GLN A 215 -14.15 6.56 -16.40
C GLN A 215 -13.31 7.65 -15.73
N ALA A 216 -13.95 8.62 -15.06
CA ALA A 216 -13.24 9.63 -14.30
C ALA A 216 -12.39 9.01 -13.17
N ARG A 217 -12.95 8.04 -12.44
CA ARG A 217 -12.24 7.29 -11.39
C ARG A 217 -11.04 6.53 -11.94
N GLN A 218 -11.19 5.86 -13.09
CA GLN A 218 -10.08 5.16 -13.75
C GLN A 218 -9.03 6.13 -14.29
N ALA A 219 -9.42 7.31 -14.78
CA ALA A 219 -8.45 8.33 -15.19
C ALA A 219 -7.63 8.84 -14.01
N ILE A 220 -8.28 9.17 -12.88
CA ILE A 220 -7.61 9.58 -11.64
C ILE A 220 -6.62 8.49 -11.16
N LEU A 221 -7.05 7.23 -11.19
CA LEU A 221 -6.18 6.11 -10.82
C LEU A 221 -4.99 5.95 -11.78
N ASN A 222 -5.24 5.88 -13.08
CA ASN A 222 -4.22 5.45 -14.03
C ASN A 222 -3.32 6.60 -14.50
N GLN A 223 -3.87 7.78 -14.73
CA GLN A 223 -3.15 8.96 -15.22
C GLN A 223 -2.61 9.79 -14.06
N GLY A 224 -3.41 10.00 -13.02
CA GLY A 224 -2.98 10.73 -11.82
C GLY A 224 -2.27 9.88 -10.78
N HIS A 225 -2.02 8.62 -11.09
CA HIS A 225 -1.33 7.66 -10.21
C HIS A 225 -1.89 7.62 -8.78
N PHE A 226 -3.18 7.94 -8.61
CA PHE A 226 -3.86 7.98 -7.30
C PHE A 226 -3.74 6.67 -6.53
N TRP A 227 -3.56 5.56 -7.24
CA TRP A 227 -3.39 4.25 -6.63
C TRP A 227 -2.25 4.21 -5.61
N VAL A 228 -1.19 5.02 -5.76
CA VAL A 228 -0.06 5.08 -4.81
C VAL A 228 -0.52 5.55 -3.42
N TRP A 229 -1.55 6.40 -3.40
CA TRP A 229 -2.13 7.06 -2.25
C TRP A 229 -3.35 6.30 -1.68
N LEU A 230 -3.64 5.10 -2.17
CA LEU A 230 -4.70 4.25 -1.62
C LEU A 230 -4.16 3.31 -0.55
N SER A 231 -4.97 3.03 0.45
CA SER A 231 -4.66 2.11 1.52
C SER A 231 -4.38 0.73 0.93
N PRO A 232 -3.20 0.14 1.22
CA PRO A 232 -2.81 -1.14 0.64
C PRO A 232 -3.51 -2.34 1.29
N ASP A 233 -4.22 -2.16 2.42
CA ASP A 233 -4.96 -3.24 3.10
C ASP A 233 -6.42 -3.39 2.61
N ARG A 234 -6.84 -2.56 1.65
CA ARG A 234 -8.17 -2.62 1.06
C ARG A 234 -8.30 -3.78 0.08
N PHE A 235 -8.62 -4.94 0.62
CA PHE A 235 -8.91 -6.13 -0.17
C PHE A 235 -10.19 -5.97 -0.99
N PRO A 236 -10.19 -6.34 -2.27
CA PRO A 236 -11.39 -6.28 -3.10
C PRO A 236 -12.26 -7.53 -2.86
N LEU A 237 -12.56 -7.84 -1.60
CA LEU A 237 -13.37 -9.01 -1.20
C LEU A 237 -14.86 -8.71 -1.27
N GLN A 238 -15.27 -7.44 -1.14
CA GLN A 238 -16.67 -7.05 -1.20
C GLN A 238 -17.26 -7.39 -2.58
N SER A 239 -18.44 -8.02 -2.56
CA SER A 239 -19.22 -8.41 -3.72
C SER A 239 -19.89 -7.18 -4.34
N ASN A 240 -19.10 -6.25 -4.89
CA ASN A 240 -19.66 -5.23 -5.77
C ASN A 240 -19.88 -5.88 -7.14
N SER A 241 -21.15 -6.20 -7.39
CA SER A 241 -21.71 -7.03 -8.46
C SER A 241 -21.66 -6.40 -9.86
N ARG A 242 -20.53 -5.80 -10.26
CA ARG A 242 -20.38 -5.16 -11.59
C ARG A 242 -19.09 -5.53 -12.32
N ILE A 243 -18.50 -6.68 -12.02
CA ILE A 243 -17.60 -7.27 -13.00
C ILE A 243 -18.51 -7.91 -14.02
N ASP A 244 -18.50 -7.36 -15.23
CA ASP A 244 -19.17 -8.00 -16.37
C ASP A 244 -18.81 -9.49 -16.33
N PRO A 245 -19.83 -10.37 -16.26
CA PRO A 245 -19.57 -11.80 -16.28
C PRO A 245 -18.66 -12.05 -17.47
N CYS A 246 -17.54 -12.73 -17.21
CA CYS A 246 -16.70 -13.23 -18.29
C CYS A 246 -17.65 -13.81 -19.35
N PRO A 247 -17.56 -13.41 -20.64
CA PRO A 247 -18.51 -13.86 -21.63
C PRO A 247 -18.67 -15.34 -21.43
N ILE A 248 -19.89 -15.76 -21.05
CA ILE A 248 -20.21 -17.14 -20.68
C ILE A 248 -19.53 -17.96 -21.76
N LEU A 249 -18.51 -18.71 -21.36
CA LEU A 249 -17.80 -19.59 -22.27
C LEU A 249 -18.85 -20.60 -22.65
N ILE A 250 -19.55 -20.32 -23.76
CA ILE A 250 -20.57 -21.17 -24.33
C ILE A 250 -19.94 -22.54 -24.31
N ASP A 251 -20.62 -23.43 -23.60
CA ASP A 251 -20.25 -24.81 -23.42
C ASP A 251 -19.57 -25.30 -24.70
N ALA A 252 -18.27 -25.57 -24.62
CA ALA A 252 -17.54 -26.20 -25.71
C ALA A 252 -18.08 -27.64 -25.95
N ALA A 253 -19.10 -28.06 -25.19
CA ALA A 253 -20.03 -29.13 -25.53
C ALA A 253 -20.93 -28.83 -26.76
N SER A 254 -20.78 -27.67 -27.41
CA SER A 254 -21.35 -27.40 -28.74
C SER A 254 -20.61 -28.24 -29.79
N SER A 255 -20.96 -29.54 -29.87
CA SER A 255 -21.09 -30.45 -31.03
C SER A 255 -20.17 -30.32 -32.27
N SER A 256 -19.11 -29.53 -32.21
CA SER A 256 -18.20 -29.10 -33.27
C SER A 256 -16.76 -29.55 -33.02
N LEU A 257 -16.46 -30.11 -31.84
CA LEU A 257 -15.17 -30.76 -31.55
C LEU A 257 -15.08 -32.20 -32.09
N THR A 258 -16.15 -32.71 -32.72
CA THR A 258 -16.24 -34.06 -33.29
C THR A 258 -15.59 -34.20 -34.67
N SER A 259 -15.25 -33.12 -35.37
CA SER A 259 -14.37 -33.18 -36.54
C SER A 259 -12.93 -33.07 -36.06
N ALA A 260 -12.23 -34.20 -35.92
CA ALA A 260 -10.86 -34.29 -35.40
C ALA A 260 -9.93 -33.25 -36.04
N PRO A 261 -9.66 -32.12 -35.37
CA PRO A 261 -8.56 -31.25 -35.76
C PRO A 261 -7.29 -32.01 -35.40
N GLN A 262 -6.28 -31.98 -36.25
CA GLN A 262 -4.97 -32.54 -35.92
C GLN A 262 -4.42 -31.73 -34.73
N LEU A 263 -4.65 -32.24 -33.51
CA LEU A 263 -4.23 -31.59 -32.29
C LEU A 263 -2.70 -31.40 -32.34
N SER A 264 -2.26 -30.23 -31.94
CA SER A 264 -0.84 -29.92 -31.80
C SER A 264 -0.20 -30.80 -30.71
N SER A 265 1.12 -31.02 -30.78
CA SER A 265 1.84 -31.83 -29.79
C SER A 265 1.65 -31.32 -28.35
N ILE A 266 1.41 -30.02 -28.18
CA ILE A 266 1.21 -29.40 -26.87
C ILE A 266 -0.17 -29.69 -26.26
N GLU A 267 -1.18 -29.93 -27.09
CA GLU A 267 -2.53 -30.27 -26.63
C GLU A 267 -2.61 -31.71 -26.08
N HIS A 268 -1.70 -32.58 -26.54
CA HIS A 268 -1.57 -33.97 -26.08
C HIS A 268 -0.86 -34.11 -24.72
N ILE A 269 -0.22 -33.05 -24.21
CA ILE A 269 0.47 -33.11 -22.92
C ILE A 269 -0.56 -33.39 -21.81
N PRO A 270 -0.32 -34.36 -20.90
CA PRO A 270 -1.17 -34.59 -19.74
C PRO A 270 -1.42 -33.32 -18.92
N GLN A 271 -2.61 -33.21 -18.32
CA GLN A 271 -3.02 -32.00 -17.61
C GLN A 271 -2.05 -31.64 -16.49
N GLU A 272 -1.55 -32.64 -15.78
CA GLU A 272 -0.64 -32.50 -14.65
C GLU A 272 0.67 -31.84 -15.08
N LEU A 273 1.22 -32.24 -16.23
CA LEU A 273 2.45 -31.65 -16.77
C LEU A 273 2.21 -30.23 -17.28
N LEU A 274 1.04 -29.95 -17.88
CA LEU A 274 0.68 -28.60 -18.26
C LEU A 274 0.57 -27.69 -17.03
N VAL A 275 -0.06 -28.15 -15.94
CA VAL A 275 -0.18 -27.41 -14.68
C VAL A 275 1.21 -27.08 -14.10
N LEU A 276 2.16 -28.01 -14.17
CA LEU A 276 3.54 -27.75 -13.75
C LEU A 276 4.20 -26.68 -14.63
N ILE A 277 4.09 -26.78 -15.96
CA ILE A 277 4.67 -25.80 -16.89
C ILE A 277 4.10 -24.41 -16.65
N ILE A 278 2.77 -24.28 -16.58
CA ILE A 278 2.11 -22.98 -16.41
C ILE A 278 2.38 -22.35 -15.04
N SER A 279 2.68 -23.14 -14.00
CA SER A 279 3.02 -22.61 -12.67
C SER A 279 4.30 -21.76 -12.68
N HIS A 280 5.14 -21.93 -13.70
CA HIS A 280 6.34 -21.13 -13.91
C HIS A 280 6.14 -19.92 -14.82
N LEU A 281 4.98 -19.78 -15.48
CA LEU A 281 4.73 -18.68 -16.42
C LEU A 281 4.21 -17.43 -15.70
N PRO A 282 4.64 -16.22 -16.12
CA PRO A 282 3.95 -14.98 -15.77
C PRO A 282 2.50 -15.00 -16.24
N LEU A 283 1.60 -14.30 -15.53
CA LEU A 283 0.18 -14.28 -15.84
C LEU A 283 -0.14 -13.88 -17.30
N PRO A 284 0.47 -12.83 -17.89
CA PRO A 284 0.22 -12.49 -19.29
C PRO A 284 0.62 -13.60 -20.27
N THR A 285 1.73 -14.28 -19.99
CA THR A 285 2.22 -15.40 -20.80
C THR A 285 1.30 -16.60 -20.67
N PHE A 286 0.83 -16.91 -19.46
CA PHE A 286 -0.16 -17.96 -19.24
C PHE A 286 -1.48 -17.68 -19.98
N LEU A 287 -2.01 -16.46 -19.86
CA LEU A 287 -3.23 -16.05 -20.57
C LEU A 287 -3.07 -16.14 -22.09
N SER A 288 -1.91 -15.69 -22.59
CA SER A 288 -1.56 -15.81 -24.00
C SER A 288 -1.48 -17.27 -24.44
N PHE A 289 -0.83 -18.12 -23.65
CA PHE A 289 -0.71 -19.56 -23.88
C PHE A 289 -2.08 -20.26 -23.92
N ALA A 290 -2.94 -19.99 -22.93
CA ALA A 290 -4.30 -20.48 -22.90
C ALA A 290 -5.14 -19.96 -24.08
N SER A 291 -4.76 -18.83 -24.69
CA SER A 291 -5.48 -18.27 -25.83
C SER A 291 -5.10 -18.90 -27.18
N VAL A 292 -3.96 -19.61 -27.27
CA VAL A 292 -3.39 -20.19 -28.52
C VAL A 292 -4.36 -21.13 -29.22
N SER A 293 -5.13 -21.92 -28.48
CA SER A 293 -6.18 -22.78 -29.03
C SER A 293 -7.39 -22.86 -28.12
N ARG A 294 -8.56 -23.14 -28.71
CA ARG A 294 -9.80 -23.36 -27.93
C ARG A 294 -9.66 -24.57 -27.00
N HIS A 295 -8.94 -25.61 -27.44
CA HIS A 295 -8.73 -26.82 -26.64
C HIS A 295 -7.85 -26.53 -25.43
N LEU A 296 -6.72 -25.84 -25.59
CA LEU A 296 -5.87 -25.41 -24.47
C LEU A 296 -6.63 -24.48 -23.52
N ARG A 297 -7.42 -23.54 -24.06
CA ARG A 297 -8.24 -22.66 -23.25
C ARG A 297 -9.23 -23.42 -22.38
N TYR A 298 -9.95 -24.36 -22.97
CA TYR A 298 -10.91 -25.19 -22.24
C TYR A 298 -10.21 -26.10 -21.23
N LYS A 299 -9.06 -26.67 -21.60
CA LYS A 299 -8.28 -27.55 -20.74
C LYS A 299 -7.66 -26.85 -19.53
N LEU A 300 -7.32 -25.56 -19.66
CA LEU A 300 -6.67 -24.77 -18.59
C LEU A 300 -7.63 -23.90 -17.79
N LEU A 301 -8.70 -23.40 -18.42
CA LEU A 301 -9.61 -22.39 -17.88
C LEU A 301 -11.08 -22.73 -18.12
N GLY A 302 -11.41 -23.94 -18.58
CA GLY A 302 -12.76 -24.33 -18.98
C GLY A 302 -13.72 -24.45 -17.80
N THR A 303 -13.26 -24.97 -16.66
CA THR A 303 -14.10 -25.08 -15.46
C THR A 303 -13.80 -23.97 -14.46
N ASP A 304 -14.78 -23.60 -13.62
CA ASP A 304 -14.55 -22.65 -12.53
C ASP A 304 -13.49 -23.18 -11.55
N SER A 305 -13.54 -24.49 -11.25
CA SER A 305 -12.56 -25.15 -10.38
C SER A 305 -11.12 -25.01 -10.88
N ASP A 306 -10.88 -25.17 -12.18
CA ASP A 306 -9.53 -25.03 -12.77
C ASP A 306 -9.05 -23.58 -12.69
N ARG A 307 -9.93 -22.63 -13.01
CA ARG A 307 -9.63 -21.19 -12.93
C ARG A 307 -9.29 -20.77 -11.50
N ASP A 308 -10.05 -21.25 -10.53
CA ASP A 308 -9.85 -20.94 -9.13
C ASP A 308 -8.61 -21.63 -8.56
N ALA A 309 -8.32 -22.87 -8.99
CA ALA A 309 -7.09 -23.57 -8.62
C ALA A 309 -5.86 -22.84 -9.16
N PHE A 310 -5.91 -22.37 -10.42
CA PHE A 310 -4.87 -21.53 -10.99
C PHE A 310 -4.73 -20.22 -10.23
N ALA A 311 -5.83 -19.51 -9.95
CA ALA A 311 -5.80 -18.23 -9.24
C ALA A 311 -5.15 -18.36 -7.86
N ARG A 312 -5.55 -19.37 -7.08
CA ARG A 312 -4.93 -19.71 -5.79
C ARG A 312 -3.43 -19.98 -5.94
N GLY A 313 -3.06 -20.88 -6.85
CA GLY A 313 -1.67 -21.24 -7.08
C GLY A 313 -0.81 -20.05 -7.50
N TRP A 314 -1.33 -19.19 -8.38
CA TRP A 314 -0.62 -18.01 -8.86
C TRP A 314 -0.45 -16.95 -7.76
N ILE A 315 -1.51 -16.64 -7.01
CA ILE A 315 -1.45 -15.71 -5.88
C ILE A 315 -0.43 -16.19 -4.84
N THR A 316 -0.50 -17.47 -4.43
CA THR A 316 0.40 -18.02 -3.42
C THR A 316 1.86 -18.03 -3.85
N ASN A 317 2.15 -18.38 -5.10
CA ASN A 317 3.53 -18.62 -5.54
C ASN A 317 4.19 -17.46 -6.29
N LYS A 318 3.41 -16.53 -6.86
CA LYS A 318 3.90 -15.47 -7.75
C LYS A 318 3.46 -14.07 -7.36
N ALA A 319 2.36 -13.92 -6.63
CA ALA A 319 1.84 -12.62 -6.21
C ALA A 319 1.39 -12.63 -4.74
N PRO A 320 2.30 -12.95 -3.79
CA PRO A 320 1.96 -13.06 -2.37
C PRO A 320 1.41 -11.76 -1.78
N TRP A 321 1.70 -10.60 -2.39
CA TRP A 321 1.12 -9.31 -2.04
C TRP A 321 -0.40 -9.21 -2.27
N TYR A 322 -1.03 -10.14 -2.99
CA TYR A 322 -2.50 -10.25 -3.08
C TYR A 322 -3.12 -11.09 -1.97
N LEU A 323 -2.34 -11.71 -1.07
CA LEU A 323 -2.90 -12.47 0.04
C LEU A 323 -3.54 -11.54 1.08
N PRO A 324 -4.74 -11.84 1.59
CA PRO A 324 -5.29 -11.18 2.77
C PRO A 324 -4.43 -11.50 3.98
N LEU A 325 -3.56 -10.57 4.36
CA LEU A 325 -2.64 -10.75 5.48
C LEU A 325 -3.18 -9.98 6.68
N PRO A 326 -3.30 -10.62 7.86
CA PRO A 326 -3.63 -9.92 9.08
C PRO A 326 -2.48 -8.96 9.44
N LEU A 327 -2.78 -8.04 10.36
CA LEU A 327 -1.75 -7.27 11.04
C LEU A 327 -0.71 -8.23 11.64
N HIS A 328 0.56 -8.00 11.32
CA HIS A 328 1.65 -8.87 11.74
C HIS A 328 1.70 -9.01 13.27
N PRO A 329 1.87 -10.23 13.84
CA PRO A 329 1.81 -10.45 15.29
C PRO A 329 2.79 -9.61 16.11
N SER A 330 3.96 -9.30 15.56
CA SER A 330 4.95 -8.44 16.24
C SER A 330 4.46 -7.01 16.44
N LEU A 331 3.50 -6.56 15.64
CA LEU A 331 2.88 -5.25 15.81
C LEU A 331 1.82 -5.31 16.90
N LYS A 332 1.12 -6.43 17.12
CA LYS A 332 0.04 -6.58 18.12
C LYS A 332 0.50 -6.44 19.58
N GLY A 333 1.74 -6.80 19.89
CA GLY A 333 2.25 -6.84 21.26
C GLY A 333 3.03 -5.59 21.70
N ALA A 334 3.33 -4.68 20.78
CA ALA A 334 4.15 -3.51 21.08
C ALA A 334 3.34 -2.29 21.58
N TRP A 335 2.03 -2.49 21.73
CA TRP A 335 1.05 -1.47 22.13
C TRP A 335 1.23 -1.09 23.61
N LYS A 336 1.70 0.12 23.90
CA LYS A 336 1.36 0.75 25.18
C LYS A 336 -0.14 1.08 25.11
N LYS A 337 -0.90 0.62 26.12
CA LYS A 337 -2.36 0.82 26.25
C LYS A 337 -2.76 2.24 25.87
N SER A 338 -3.22 2.42 24.63
CA SER A 338 -4.10 3.54 24.30
C SER A 338 -5.52 3.06 24.57
N ASP A 339 -6.43 3.96 24.94
CA ASP A 339 -7.86 3.64 25.19
C ASP A 339 -8.62 3.15 23.94
N TYR A 340 -7.90 2.90 22.84
CA TYR A 340 -8.39 2.41 21.55
C TYR A 340 -8.75 0.91 21.55
N CYS A 341 -8.53 0.18 22.65
CA CYS A 341 -8.78 -1.27 22.76
C CYS A 341 -10.24 -1.72 22.48
N LYS A 342 -11.22 -0.82 22.38
CA LYS A 342 -12.61 -1.22 22.09
C LYS A 342 -12.94 -1.35 20.60
N GLN A 343 -12.10 -0.83 19.70
CA GLN A 343 -12.37 -0.78 18.27
C GLN A 343 -11.56 -1.80 17.45
N GLU A 344 -10.63 -2.50 18.11
CA GLU A 344 -9.68 -3.45 17.49
C GLU A 344 -10.29 -4.79 17.03
N ASP A 345 -11.41 -5.19 17.62
CA ASP A 345 -12.02 -6.51 17.33
C ASP A 345 -12.85 -6.54 16.03
N GLU A 346 -13.31 -5.39 15.52
CA GLU A 346 -14.22 -5.33 14.35
C GLU A 346 -13.55 -4.97 13.02
N ASP A 347 -12.52 -4.11 13.00
CA ASP A 347 -11.98 -3.55 11.74
C ASP A 347 -10.76 -4.32 11.16
N PHE A 348 -10.03 -5.08 11.99
CA PHE A 348 -8.85 -5.87 11.57
C PHE A 348 -9.04 -7.37 11.71
N THR A 349 -10.23 -7.82 12.14
CA THR A 349 -10.64 -9.20 11.91
C THR A 349 -10.75 -9.38 10.40
N LEU A 350 -9.93 -10.30 9.86
CA LEU A 350 -10.12 -10.81 8.51
C LEU A 350 -11.64 -11.00 8.29
N PRO A 351 -12.22 -10.56 7.16
CA PRO A 351 -13.40 -11.27 6.68
C PRO A 351 -13.00 -12.73 6.75
N LYS A 352 -13.76 -13.60 7.43
CA LYS A 352 -13.47 -15.04 7.53
C LYS A 352 -13.32 -15.59 6.10
N SER A 353 -12.15 -15.43 5.52
CA SER A 353 -11.88 -15.77 4.14
C SER A 353 -11.17 -17.09 4.26
N ASP A 354 -11.99 -18.13 4.18
CA ASP A 354 -11.49 -19.40 3.72
C ASP A 354 -10.63 -19.13 2.48
N ILE A 355 -9.52 -19.86 2.36
CA ILE A 355 -8.64 -19.85 1.18
C ILE A 355 -9.45 -20.09 -0.13
N THR A 356 -10.68 -20.60 -0.01
CA THR A 356 -11.67 -20.71 -1.09
C THR A 356 -12.11 -19.37 -1.69
N ALA A 357 -11.96 -18.24 -0.98
CA ALA A 357 -12.28 -16.89 -1.47
C ALA A 357 -11.23 -16.31 -2.45
N LEU A 358 -10.07 -16.94 -2.60
CA LEU A 358 -9.02 -16.56 -3.56
C LEU A 358 -9.32 -17.13 -4.96
N ASP A 359 -10.54 -16.89 -5.44
CA ASP A 359 -11.04 -17.38 -6.72
C ASP A 359 -10.51 -16.56 -7.92
N TRP A 360 -10.87 -16.96 -9.13
CA TRP A 360 -10.49 -16.24 -10.34
C TRP A 360 -10.99 -14.79 -10.36
N ASN A 361 -12.18 -14.54 -9.80
CA ASN A 361 -12.75 -13.20 -9.73
C ASN A 361 -11.99 -12.32 -8.74
N TYR A 362 -11.50 -12.87 -7.64
CA TYR A 362 -10.62 -12.20 -6.70
C TYR A 362 -9.33 -11.77 -7.39
N LEU A 363 -8.66 -12.68 -8.12
CA LEU A 363 -7.47 -12.33 -8.89
C LEU A 363 -7.75 -11.19 -9.88
N ARG A 364 -8.84 -11.28 -10.66
CA ARG A 364 -9.25 -10.20 -11.57
C ARG A 364 -9.46 -8.87 -10.86
N ARG A 365 -10.10 -8.88 -9.70
CA ARG A 365 -10.32 -7.69 -8.88
C ARG A 365 -9.01 -7.11 -8.35
N CYS A 366 -8.07 -7.95 -7.92
CA CYS A 366 -6.76 -7.50 -7.45
C CYS A 366 -5.99 -6.79 -8.57
N LEU A 367 -6.01 -7.33 -9.79
CA LEU A 367 -5.34 -6.71 -10.95
C LEU A 367 -5.94 -5.34 -11.32
N ALA A 368 -7.24 -5.15 -11.08
CA ALA A 368 -7.95 -3.89 -11.33
C ALA A 368 -7.91 -2.90 -10.15
N SER A 369 -7.48 -3.34 -8.96
CA SER A 369 -7.53 -2.54 -7.73
C SER A 369 -6.30 -1.65 -7.57
N GLY A 370 -6.51 -0.34 -7.40
CA GLY A 370 -5.43 0.60 -7.10
C GLY A 370 -4.72 0.29 -5.77
N SER A 371 -5.47 -0.06 -4.72
CA SER A 371 -4.93 -0.52 -3.44
C SER A 371 -3.94 -1.68 -3.60
N MET A 372 -4.29 -2.66 -4.44
CA MET A 372 -3.43 -3.82 -4.69
C MET A 372 -2.20 -3.48 -5.53
N ARG A 373 -2.27 -2.45 -6.40
CA ARG A 373 -1.09 -1.89 -7.06
C ARG A 373 -0.17 -1.21 -6.05
N ASN A 374 -0.71 -0.42 -5.12
CA ASN A 374 0.11 0.17 -4.06
C ASN A 374 0.79 -0.93 -3.25
N ARG A 375 0.05 -1.95 -2.84
CA ARG A 375 0.63 -3.06 -2.09
C ARG A 375 1.76 -3.79 -2.82
N THR A 376 1.64 -3.95 -4.15
CA THR A 376 2.72 -4.49 -4.99
C THR A 376 3.97 -3.61 -4.92
N ARG A 377 3.80 -2.29 -5.03
CA ARG A 377 4.89 -1.31 -4.90
C ARG A 377 5.56 -1.41 -3.51
N ILE A 378 4.77 -1.40 -2.43
CA ILE A 378 5.28 -1.53 -1.05
C ILE A 378 6.05 -2.84 -0.86
N TRP A 379 5.56 -3.94 -1.42
CA TRP A 379 6.24 -5.23 -1.35
C TRP A 379 7.64 -5.17 -2.01
N ASN A 380 7.73 -4.62 -3.21
CA ASN A 380 9.01 -4.46 -3.92
C ASN A 380 9.97 -3.51 -3.17
N VAL A 381 9.44 -2.45 -2.54
CA VAL A 381 10.21 -1.55 -1.69
C VAL A 381 10.75 -2.30 -0.47
N ALA A 382 9.94 -3.14 0.18
CA ALA A 382 10.35 -3.90 1.35
C ALA A 382 11.53 -4.86 1.07
N GLU A 383 11.52 -5.53 -0.09
CA GLU A 383 12.63 -6.39 -0.52
C GLU A 383 13.92 -5.59 -0.76
N GLN A 384 13.83 -4.41 -1.38
CA GLN A 384 14.98 -3.52 -1.59
C GLN A 384 15.53 -2.95 -0.28
N LEU A 385 14.65 -2.59 0.68
CA LEU A 385 15.07 -2.12 1.99
C LEU A 385 15.83 -3.20 2.76
N GLU A 386 15.37 -4.46 2.66
CA GLU A 386 16.07 -5.60 3.22
C GLU A 386 17.48 -5.72 2.65
N GLN A 387 17.61 -5.73 1.33
CA GLN A 387 18.92 -5.77 0.68
C GLN A 387 19.80 -4.60 1.13
N LYS A 388 19.23 -3.40 1.23
CA LYS A 388 19.97 -2.20 1.65
C LYS A 388 20.46 -2.27 3.09
N ALA A 389 19.65 -2.82 3.99
CA ALA A 389 20.08 -3.04 5.37
C ALA A 389 21.21 -4.08 5.45
N GLU A 390 21.18 -5.14 4.64
CA GLU A 390 22.27 -6.11 4.55
C GLU A 390 23.57 -5.49 4.03
N GLU A 391 23.49 -4.66 2.97
CA GLU A 391 24.64 -3.91 2.44
C GLU A 391 25.31 -3.02 3.49
N LEU A 392 24.52 -2.44 4.39
CA LEU A 392 24.99 -1.54 5.46
C LEU A 392 25.31 -2.27 6.77
N GLY A 393 25.09 -3.58 6.86
CA GLY A 393 25.33 -4.37 8.08
C GLY A 393 24.39 -4.04 9.23
N ILE A 394 23.15 -3.64 8.92
CA ILE A 394 22.09 -3.26 9.88
C ILE A 394 21.17 -4.44 10.19
#